data_AF-A0A923VLZ9-F1
#
_entry.id   AF-A0A923VLZ9-F1
#
_cell.length_a   1.000
_cell.length_b   1.000
_cell.length_c   1.000
_cell.angle_alpha   90.00
_cell.angle_beta   90.00
_cell.angle_gamma   90.00
#
_symmetry.space_group_name_H-M   'P 1'
#
loop_
_entity.id
_entity.type
_entity.pdbx_description
1 polymer ?
#
loop_
_entity_poly.entity_id
_entity_poly.type
_entity_poly.pdbx_seq_one_letter_code
_entity_poly.pdbx_strand_id
1 'polypeptide(L)'
;MEFYYWLRKPPTKPIGSVTCVIKIDGDESVDVSTKIRVNAKNWDQAEKCFTGKDAARNEKDLKQFERRIKDVYDEILTEYPKAPVNPNEVVKRHREGLKEDSSVRQRKIHLFRECMREYLLHQSELVNAERLSVNTFDTLLSKRIVIEKYLSNNKLLNIKGEDVNEKFMEDFKMAFIKDKYSDSTIAKYLIFIKSTLTFSRKRELIRFTPIESYRIEQPEQNDPIYPTE
;
A
#
# COMPACT_ATOMS: atom_id res chain seq x y z
N MET A 1 -32.87 -0.80 -0.63
CA MET A 1 -31.98 -1.60 -1.48
C MET A 1 -32.05 -3.06 -1.08
N GLU A 2 -32.22 -3.94 -2.06
CA GLU A 2 -32.32 -5.39 -1.87
C GLU A 2 -31.31 -6.12 -2.76
N PHE A 3 -30.88 -7.31 -2.33
CA PHE A 3 -29.96 -8.17 -3.08
C PHE A 3 -30.65 -9.48 -3.46
N TYR A 4 -30.60 -9.82 -4.74
CA TYR A 4 -31.11 -11.08 -5.23
C TYR A 4 -29.95 -11.94 -5.76
N TYR A 5 -29.75 -13.11 -5.14
CA TYR A 5 -28.65 -14.01 -5.46
C TYR A 5 -29.10 -15.25 -6.22
N TRP A 6 -28.25 -15.68 -7.15
CA TRP A 6 -28.38 -16.99 -7.78
C TRP A 6 -27.04 -17.55 -8.21
N LEU A 7 -27.00 -18.87 -8.38
CA LEU A 7 -25.81 -19.56 -8.84
C LEU A 7 -25.79 -19.64 -10.37
N ARG A 8 -24.82 -18.95 -10.98
CA ARG A 8 -24.51 -19.12 -12.40
C ARG A 8 -23.60 -20.34 -12.58
N LYS A 9 -24.15 -21.43 -13.11
CA LYS A 9 -23.45 -22.70 -13.32
C LYS A 9 -22.97 -22.84 -14.78
N PRO A 10 -21.68 -23.18 -15.03
CA PRO A 10 -21.23 -23.63 -16.35
C PRO A 10 -21.81 -25.01 -16.67
N PRO A 11 -22.19 -25.30 -17.93
CA PRO A 11 -22.84 -26.57 -18.30
C PRO A 11 -22.05 -27.82 -17.88
N THR A 12 -20.73 -27.72 -17.88
CA THR A 12 -19.80 -28.87 -17.74
C THR A 12 -19.10 -28.97 -16.38
N LYS A 13 -19.27 -28.00 -15.47
CA LYS A 13 -18.52 -27.97 -14.20
C LYS A 13 -19.45 -28.00 -12.98
N PRO A 14 -19.06 -28.69 -11.89
CA PRO A 14 -19.83 -28.73 -10.66
C PRO A 14 -19.71 -27.43 -9.84
N ILE A 15 -18.80 -26.54 -10.22
CA ILE A 15 -18.53 -25.26 -9.54
C ILE A 15 -19.21 -24.14 -10.32
N GLY A 16 -20.11 -23.41 -9.66
CA GLY A 16 -20.73 -22.19 -10.16
C GLY A 16 -20.18 -20.93 -9.48
N SER A 17 -20.55 -19.77 -10.02
CA SER A 17 -20.29 -18.47 -9.39
C SER A 17 -21.60 -17.90 -8.88
N VAL A 18 -21.62 -17.45 -7.62
CA VAL A 18 -22.75 -16.66 -7.11
C VAL A 18 -22.76 -15.32 -7.84
N THR A 19 -23.92 -14.93 -8.32
CA THR A 19 -24.21 -13.68 -9.03
C THR A 19 -25.33 -12.97 -8.29
N CYS A 20 -25.35 -11.65 -8.39
CA CYS A 20 -26.27 -10.77 -7.70
C CYS A 20 -26.91 -9.77 -8.67
N VAL A 21 -28.20 -9.49 -8.48
CA VAL A 21 -28.89 -8.28 -8.95
C VAL A 21 -29.19 -7.43 -7.72
N ILE A 22 -28.83 -6.16 -7.80
CA ILE A 22 -29.18 -5.14 -6.80
C ILE A 22 -30.48 -4.48 -7.26
N LYS A 23 -31.45 -4.36 -6.36
CA LYS A 23 -32.70 -3.63 -6.58
C LYS A 23 -32.80 -2.39 -5.68
N ILE A 24 -33.15 -1.25 -6.27
CA ILE A 24 -33.36 0.02 -5.55
C ILE A 24 -34.64 0.62 -6.10
N ASP A 25 -35.61 0.89 -5.21
CA ASP A 25 -36.88 1.55 -5.54
C ASP A 25 -37.65 0.93 -6.73
N GLY A 26 -37.52 -0.39 -6.92
CA GLY A 26 -38.18 -1.14 -7.98
C GLY A 26 -37.34 -1.34 -9.25
N ASP A 27 -36.27 -0.57 -9.42
CA ASP A 27 -35.33 -0.72 -10.54
C ASP A 27 -34.28 -1.81 -10.25
N GLU A 28 -33.86 -2.50 -11.32
CA GLU A 28 -32.88 -3.58 -11.26
C GLU A 28 -31.56 -3.20 -11.94
N SER A 29 -30.46 -3.63 -11.35
CA SER A 29 -29.13 -3.54 -11.97
C SER A 29 -28.84 -4.72 -12.90
N VAL A 30 -27.87 -4.54 -13.80
CA VAL A 30 -27.22 -5.64 -14.49
C VAL A 30 -26.53 -6.60 -13.51
N ASP A 31 -26.41 -7.86 -13.91
CA ASP A 31 -25.71 -8.90 -13.16
C ASP A 31 -24.33 -8.47 -12.63
N VAL A 32 -24.14 -8.68 -11.32
CA VAL A 32 -22.88 -8.45 -10.62
C VAL A 32 -22.33 -9.78 -10.11
N SER A 33 -21.10 -10.12 -10.50
CA SER A 33 -20.42 -11.28 -9.93
C SER A 33 -19.92 -10.95 -8.52
N THR A 34 -20.28 -11.77 -7.54
CA THR A 34 -19.74 -11.65 -6.17
C THR A 34 -18.32 -12.20 -6.06
N LYS A 35 -17.82 -12.87 -7.12
CA LYS A 35 -16.56 -13.64 -7.19
C LYS A 35 -16.51 -14.87 -6.28
N ILE A 36 -17.59 -15.18 -5.56
CA ILE A 36 -17.69 -16.36 -4.71
C ILE A 36 -17.98 -17.57 -5.59
N ARG A 37 -17.08 -18.55 -5.56
CA ARG A 37 -17.20 -19.81 -6.31
C ARG A 37 -17.53 -20.95 -5.36
N VAL A 38 -18.64 -21.63 -5.63
CA VAL A 38 -19.12 -22.73 -4.80
C VAL A 38 -19.55 -23.91 -5.64
N ASN A 39 -19.46 -25.10 -5.07
CA ASN A 39 -20.07 -26.27 -5.68
C ASN A 39 -21.60 -26.12 -5.64
N ALA A 40 -22.29 -26.50 -6.71
CA ALA A 40 -23.75 -26.38 -6.78
C ALA A 40 -24.47 -27.09 -5.63
N LYS A 41 -23.92 -28.18 -5.11
CA LYS A 41 -24.48 -28.89 -3.95
C LYS A 41 -24.39 -28.11 -2.63
N ASN A 42 -23.52 -27.09 -2.57
CA ASN A 42 -23.25 -26.27 -1.38
C ASN A 42 -23.98 -24.90 -1.45
N TRP A 43 -24.91 -24.73 -2.37
CA TRP A 43 -25.72 -23.53 -2.54
C TRP A 43 -27.19 -23.93 -2.55
N ASP A 44 -27.96 -23.40 -1.59
CA ASP A 44 -29.40 -23.51 -1.59
C ASP A 44 -29.99 -22.32 -2.36
N GLN A 45 -30.62 -22.57 -3.50
CA GLN A 45 -31.19 -21.51 -4.33
C GLN A 45 -32.52 -20.97 -3.76
N ALA A 46 -33.26 -21.77 -3.00
CA ALA A 46 -34.53 -21.36 -2.41
C ALA A 46 -34.27 -20.43 -1.22
N GLU A 47 -33.38 -20.85 -0.32
CA GLU A 47 -32.99 -20.10 0.88
C GLU A 47 -31.88 -19.07 0.61
N LYS A 48 -31.29 -19.09 -0.59
CA LYS A 48 -30.17 -18.22 -1.01
C LYS A 48 -28.99 -18.25 -0.03
N CYS A 49 -28.68 -19.42 0.51
CA CYS A 49 -27.68 -19.60 1.55
C CYS A 49 -26.63 -20.64 1.18
N PHE A 50 -25.47 -20.57 1.83
CA PHE A 50 -24.42 -21.56 1.67
C PHE A 50 -24.60 -22.74 2.61
N THR A 51 -24.29 -23.95 2.13
CA THR A 51 -24.33 -25.17 2.93
C THR A 51 -22.96 -25.89 2.91
N GLY A 52 -22.73 -26.74 3.92
CA GLY A 52 -21.50 -27.52 4.05
C GLY A 52 -20.36 -26.81 4.79
N LYS A 53 -19.15 -27.38 4.70
CA LYS A 53 -18.00 -27.02 5.54
C LYS A 53 -17.53 -25.57 5.41
N ASP A 54 -17.62 -25.00 4.20
CA ASP A 54 -17.17 -23.63 3.91
C ASP A 54 -18.30 -22.58 4.00
N ALA A 55 -19.50 -22.98 4.45
CA ALA A 55 -20.68 -22.11 4.46
C ALA A 55 -20.43 -20.80 5.21
N ALA A 56 -19.89 -20.87 6.43
CA ALA A 56 -19.63 -19.70 7.26
C ALA A 56 -18.62 -18.72 6.62
N ARG A 57 -17.61 -19.24 5.90
CA ARG A 57 -16.63 -18.41 5.20
C ARG A 57 -17.27 -17.71 4.01
N ASN A 58 -18.00 -18.46 3.18
CA ASN A 58 -18.67 -17.90 2.00
C ASN A 58 -19.73 -16.87 2.39
N GLU A 59 -20.44 -17.10 3.50
CA GLU A 59 -21.40 -16.16 4.07
C GLU A 59 -20.72 -14.86 4.52
N LYS A 60 -19.55 -14.95 5.16
CA LYS A 60 -18.75 -13.79 5.51
C LYS A 60 -18.31 -13.01 4.27
N ASP A 61 -17.85 -13.70 3.23
CA ASP A 61 -17.42 -13.10 1.97
C ASP A 61 -18.61 -12.42 1.24
N LEU A 62 -19.81 -13.01 1.31
CA LEU A 62 -21.04 -12.44 0.76
C LEU A 62 -21.46 -11.17 1.52
N LYS A 63 -21.43 -11.19 2.85
CA LYS A 63 -21.69 -10.00 3.68
C LYS A 63 -20.68 -8.88 3.42
N GLN A 64 -19.41 -9.22 3.16
CA GLN A 64 -18.41 -8.23 2.77
C GLN A 64 -18.70 -7.63 1.40
N PHE A 65 -19.20 -8.44 0.45
CA PHE A 65 -19.68 -7.94 -0.83
C PHE A 65 -20.85 -6.96 -0.65
N GLU A 66 -21.87 -7.33 0.14
CA GLU A 66 -23.01 -6.45 0.42
C GLU A 66 -22.60 -5.13 1.05
N ARG A 67 -21.70 -5.18 2.05
CA ARG A 67 -21.19 -3.96 2.70
C ARG A 67 -20.57 -3.02 1.68
N ARG A 68 -19.69 -3.51 0.80
CA ARG A 68 -19.06 -2.68 -0.24
C ARG A 68 -20.07 -2.03 -1.19
N ILE A 69 -21.14 -2.75 -1.55
CA ILE A 69 -22.21 -2.17 -2.38
C ILE A 69 -22.98 -1.10 -1.62
N LYS A 70 -23.27 -1.32 -0.33
CA LYS A 70 -23.91 -0.33 0.54
C LYS A 70 -23.06 0.92 0.69
N ASP A 71 -21.75 0.77 0.90
CA ASP A 71 -20.83 1.90 1.03
C ASP A 71 -20.87 2.79 -0.24
N VAL A 72 -20.81 2.18 -1.44
CA VAL A 72 -20.94 2.91 -2.72
C VAL A 72 -22.31 3.58 -2.86
N TYR A 73 -23.38 2.92 -2.44
CA TYR A 73 -24.72 3.49 -2.45
C TYR A 73 -24.82 4.72 -1.53
N ASP A 74 -24.27 4.64 -0.32
CA ASP A 74 -24.26 5.73 0.67
C ASP A 74 -23.40 6.91 0.20
N GLU A 75 -22.28 6.65 -0.50
CA GLU A 75 -21.47 7.68 -1.16
C GLU A 75 -22.29 8.44 -2.21
N ILE A 76 -23.03 7.73 -3.08
CA ILE A 76 -23.87 8.37 -4.10
C ILE A 76 -24.98 9.21 -3.44
N LEU A 77 -25.61 8.70 -2.37
CA LEU A 77 -26.60 9.48 -1.62
C LEU A 77 -26.00 10.74 -0.99
N THR A 78 -24.74 10.68 -0.54
CA THR A 78 -24.05 11.84 0.04
C THR A 78 -23.76 12.90 -1.03
N GLU A 79 -23.32 12.48 -2.22
CA GLU A 79 -23.08 13.36 -3.36
C GLU A 79 -24.39 13.96 -3.92
N TYR A 80 -25.46 13.17 -3.98
CA TYR A 80 -26.74 13.57 -4.57
C TYR A 80 -27.93 13.24 -3.64
N PRO A 81 -28.13 13.97 -2.52
CA PRO A 81 -29.09 13.61 -1.46
C PRO A 81 -30.57 13.58 -1.87
N LYS A 82 -30.91 14.15 -3.03
CA LYS A 82 -32.29 14.30 -3.51
C LYS A 82 -32.53 13.63 -4.86
N ALA A 83 -31.52 12.98 -5.44
CA ALA A 83 -31.65 12.31 -6.72
C ALA A 83 -31.98 10.82 -6.50
N PRO A 84 -32.89 10.22 -7.31
CA PRO A 84 -33.09 8.78 -7.29
C PRO A 84 -31.80 8.08 -7.70
N VAL A 85 -31.41 7.04 -6.95
CA VAL A 85 -30.17 6.31 -7.18
C VAL A 85 -30.40 5.19 -8.19
N ASN A 86 -29.75 5.26 -9.35
CA ASN A 86 -29.81 4.20 -10.35
C ASN A 86 -28.96 2.99 -9.90
N PRO A 87 -29.53 1.77 -9.78
CA PRO A 87 -28.78 0.56 -9.43
C PRO A 87 -27.56 0.29 -10.33
N ASN A 88 -27.64 0.63 -11.61
CA ASN A 88 -26.52 0.42 -12.54
C ASN A 88 -25.35 1.36 -12.29
N GLU A 89 -25.59 2.55 -11.74
CA GLU A 89 -24.53 3.48 -11.34
C GLU A 89 -23.78 2.93 -10.12
N VAL A 90 -24.50 2.33 -9.16
CA VAL A 90 -23.88 1.62 -8.02
C VAL A 90 -22.97 0.49 -8.53
N VAL A 91 -23.44 -0.31 -9.50
CA VAL A 91 -22.63 -1.37 -10.10
C VAL A 91 -21.42 -0.82 -10.85
N LYS A 92 -21.60 0.27 -11.61
CA LYS A 92 -20.53 0.91 -12.37
C LYS A 92 -19.44 1.43 -11.41
N ARG A 93 -19.81 2.19 -10.38
CA ARG A 93 -18.90 2.68 -9.35
C ARG A 93 -18.27 1.56 -8.54
N HIS A 94 -18.99 0.48 -8.24
CA HIS A 94 -18.38 -0.70 -7.62
C HIS A 94 -17.33 -1.35 -8.53
N ARG A 95 -17.61 -1.47 -9.84
CA ARG A 95 -16.66 -2.00 -10.83
C ARG A 95 -15.48 -1.05 -11.05
N GLU A 96 -15.70 0.25 -11.03
CA GLU A 96 -14.68 1.28 -11.11
C GLU A 96 -13.83 1.31 -9.85
N GLY A 97 -14.41 1.26 -8.67
CA GLY A 97 -13.72 1.07 -7.40
C GLY A 97 -12.96 -0.25 -7.32
N LEU A 98 -13.41 -1.32 -8.01
CA LEU A 98 -12.64 -2.54 -8.19
C LEU A 98 -11.53 -2.41 -9.24
N LYS A 99 -11.72 -1.58 -10.28
CA LYS A 99 -10.69 -1.24 -11.28
C LYS A 99 -9.64 -0.35 -10.65
N GLU A 100 -10.03 0.62 -9.85
CA GLU A 100 -9.20 1.39 -8.96
C GLU A 100 -8.54 0.46 -7.96
N ASP A 101 -9.22 -0.39 -7.18
CA ASP A 101 -8.57 -1.37 -6.30
C ASP A 101 -7.62 -2.35 -7.03
N SER A 102 -7.85 -2.64 -8.31
CA SER A 102 -6.96 -3.49 -9.12
C SER A 102 -5.83 -2.71 -9.83
N SER A 103 -6.03 -1.42 -10.12
CA SER A 103 -5.02 -0.44 -10.54
C SER A 103 -4.37 0.30 -9.36
N VAL A 104 -4.84 0.06 -8.14
CA VAL A 104 -4.31 0.42 -6.81
C VAL A 104 -3.65 -0.83 -6.21
N ARG A 105 -3.92 -2.03 -6.76
CA ARG A 105 -3.00 -3.17 -6.73
C ARG A 105 -1.89 -3.09 -7.79
N GLN A 106 -1.89 -2.09 -8.69
CA GLN A 106 -0.65 -1.36 -8.92
C GLN A 106 -0.49 -0.40 -7.75
N ARG A 107 -0.03 -0.92 -6.60
CA ARG A 107 0.33 -0.08 -5.45
C ARG A 107 1.19 1.05 -6.01
N LYS A 108 0.82 2.31 -5.70
CA LYS A 108 1.57 3.49 -6.13
C LYS A 108 3.04 3.16 -5.93
N ILE A 109 3.78 3.05 -7.04
CA ILE A 109 5.20 2.71 -6.97
C ILE A 109 5.86 3.91 -6.32
N HIS A 110 6.11 3.81 -5.02
CA HIS A 110 6.71 4.90 -4.30
C HIS A 110 8.16 5.04 -4.75
N LEU A 111 8.46 6.21 -5.31
CA LEU A 111 9.83 6.57 -5.63
C LEU A 111 10.62 6.71 -4.32
N PHE A 112 11.92 6.48 -4.38
CA PHE A 112 12.75 6.59 -3.17
C PHE A 112 12.69 8.00 -2.55
N ARG A 113 12.56 9.04 -3.39
CA ARG A 113 12.33 10.43 -2.91
C ARG A 113 11.02 10.61 -2.15
N GLU A 114 9.96 9.90 -2.54
CA GLU A 114 8.68 9.94 -1.84
C GLU A 114 8.81 9.22 -0.50
N CYS A 115 9.51 8.08 -0.46
CA CYS A 115 9.85 7.37 0.77
C CYS A 115 10.60 8.28 1.76
N MET A 116 11.61 9.03 1.29
CA MET A 116 12.34 10.00 2.12
C MET A 116 11.43 11.13 2.64
N ARG A 117 10.50 11.61 1.81
CA ARG A 117 9.54 12.65 2.20
C ARG A 117 8.61 12.17 3.30
N GLU A 118 7.98 10.99 3.14
CA GLU A 118 7.08 10.42 4.15
C GLU A 118 7.82 10.12 5.47
N TYR A 119 9.06 9.64 5.38
CA TYR A 119 9.90 9.44 6.57
C TYR A 119 10.11 10.76 7.32
N LEU A 120 10.50 11.84 6.62
CA LEU A 120 10.71 13.15 7.25
C LEU A 120 9.42 13.76 7.80
N LEU A 121 8.28 13.62 7.12
CA LEU A 121 6.99 14.06 7.65
C LEU A 121 6.72 13.39 9.00
N HIS A 122 6.94 12.08 9.10
CA HIS A 122 6.80 11.37 10.36
C HIS A 122 7.81 11.83 11.43
N GLN A 123 9.06 12.13 11.06
CA GLN A 123 10.03 12.69 12.01
C GLN A 123 9.61 14.08 12.50
N SER A 124 9.01 14.90 11.63
CA SER A 124 8.46 16.21 12.01
C SER A 124 7.27 16.08 12.99
N GLU A 125 6.41 15.08 12.82
CA GLU A 125 5.36 14.76 13.80
C GLU A 125 5.96 14.42 15.17
N LEU A 126 7.08 13.70 15.21
CA LEU A 126 7.79 13.39 16.46
C LEU A 126 8.41 14.62 17.11
N VAL A 127 8.91 15.58 16.31
CA VAL A 127 9.37 16.88 16.82
C VAL A 127 8.20 17.64 17.45
N ASN A 128 7.06 17.72 16.76
CA ASN A 128 5.86 18.39 17.26
C ASN A 128 5.31 17.74 18.54
N ALA A 129 5.53 16.44 18.71
CA ALA A 129 5.19 15.69 19.92
C ALA A 129 6.30 15.72 21.00
N GLU A 130 7.35 16.53 20.82
CA GLU A 130 8.51 16.64 21.72
C GLU A 130 9.27 15.32 21.96
N ARG A 131 9.13 14.35 21.04
CA ARG A 131 9.81 13.05 21.08
C ARG A 131 11.10 13.01 20.27
N LEU A 132 11.41 14.08 19.54
CA LEU A 132 12.61 14.25 18.75
C LEU A 132 13.09 15.69 18.83
N SER A 133 14.39 15.93 18.95
CA SER A 133 14.92 17.29 18.93
C SER A 133 14.92 17.87 17.51
N VAL A 134 14.66 19.18 17.40
CA VAL A 134 14.71 19.94 16.13
C VAL A 134 16.06 19.75 15.44
N ASN A 135 17.17 19.82 16.20
CA ASN A 135 18.52 19.61 15.66
C ASN A 135 18.70 18.23 14.99
N THR A 136 18.08 17.19 15.55
CA THR A 136 18.12 15.85 14.94
C THR A 136 17.36 15.84 13.64
N PHE A 137 16.18 16.46 13.59
CA PHE A 137 15.38 16.59 12.37
C PHE A 137 16.11 17.38 11.28
N ASP A 138 16.73 18.51 11.60
CA ASP A 138 17.49 19.33 10.65
C ASP A 138 18.68 18.56 10.06
N THR A 139 19.31 17.71 10.89
CA THR A 139 20.37 16.81 10.43
C THR A 139 19.83 15.78 9.42
N LEU A 140 18.61 15.25 9.62
CA LEU A 140 17.97 14.33 8.68
C LEU A 140 17.57 15.04 7.37
N LEU A 141 17.06 16.26 7.45
CA LEU A 141 16.72 17.09 6.30
C LEU A 141 17.97 17.37 5.44
N SER A 142 19.07 17.73 6.09
CA SER A 142 20.37 17.96 5.42
C SER A 142 20.87 16.72 4.69
N LYS A 143 20.69 15.53 5.28
CA LYS A 143 21.04 14.25 4.63
C LYS A 143 20.19 14.01 3.38
N ARG A 144 18.88 14.26 3.44
CA ARG A 144 18.00 14.14 2.28
C ARG A 144 18.47 15.02 1.12
N ILE A 145 18.84 16.28 1.39
CA ILE A 145 19.28 17.21 0.34
C ILE A 145 20.51 16.67 -0.39
N VAL A 146 21.49 16.16 0.36
CA VAL A 146 22.72 15.58 -0.20
C VAL A 146 22.42 14.32 -1.03
N ILE A 147 21.55 13.44 -0.54
CA ILE A 147 21.14 12.23 -1.25
C ILE A 147 20.34 12.58 -2.51
N GLU A 148 19.41 13.53 -2.45
CA GLU A 148 18.65 13.98 -3.63
C GLU A 148 19.57 14.59 -4.69
N LYS A 149 20.61 15.33 -4.28
CA LYS A 149 21.65 15.83 -5.20
C LYS A 149 22.39 14.68 -5.89
N TYR A 150 22.78 13.65 -5.15
CA TYR A 150 23.36 12.44 -5.74
C TYR A 150 22.41 11.77 -6.74
N LEU A 151 21.14 11.59 -6.36
CA LEU A 151 20.13 10.99 -7.24
C LEU A 151 19.95 11.82 -8.53
N SER A 152 19.94 13.15 -8.43
CA SER A 152 19.87 14.05 -9.57
C SER A 152 21.08 13.91 -10.49
N ASN A 153 22.29 13.97 -9.93
CA ASN A 153 23.53 13.89 -10.71
C ASN A 153 23.69 12.55 -11.45
N ASN A 154 23.13 11.48 -10.90
CA ASN A 154 23.20 10.14 -11.49
C ASN A 154 21.94 9.74 -12.28
N LYS A 155 20.99 10.68 -12.50
CA LYS A 155 19.72 10.43 -13.21
C LYS A 155 18.83 9.34 -12.55
N LEU A 156 18.91 9.23 -11.22
CA LEU A 156 18.18 8.27 -10.39
C LEU A 156 17.01 8.90 -9.61
N LEU A 157 16.56 10.10 -9.94
CA LEU A 157 15.44 10.76 -9.24
C LEU A 157 14.12 9.95 -9.27
N ASN A 158 13.96 9.11 -10.28
CA ASN A 158 12.79 8.25 -10.47
C ASN A 158 13.06 6.79 -10.08
N ILE A 159 14.12 6.52 -9.31
CA ILE A 159 14.35 5.17 -8.77
C ILE A 159 13.23 4.79 -7.80
N LYS A 160 12.72 3.57 -7.93
CA LYS A 160 11.71 3.03 -7.02
C LYS A 160 12.37 2.72 -5.68
N GLY A 161 11.64 2.85 -4.57
CA GLY A 161 12.17 2.46 -3.26
C GLY A 161 12.61 0.98 -3.21
N GLU A 162 11.92 0.11 -3.97
CA GLU A 162 12.25 -1.32 -4.11
C GLU A 162 13.48 -1.59 -4.99
N ASP A 163 13.93 -0.61 -5.78
CA ASP A 163 15.13 -0.74 -6.63
C ASP A 163 16.39 -0.23 -5.91
N VAL A 164 16.25 0.31 -4.69
CA VAL A 164 17.37 0.71 -3.82
C VAL A 164 17.94 -0.54 -3.14
N ASN A 165 18.79 -1.26 -3.88
CA ASN A 165 19.40 -2.54 -3.49
C ASN A 165 20.87 -2.40 -3.07
N GLU A 166 21.52 -3.53 -2.76
CA GLU A 166 22.92 -3.53 -2.32
C GLU A 166 23.86 -2.90 -3.35
N LYS A 167 23.62 -3.11 -4.65
CA LYS A 167 24.39 -2.46 -5.71
C LYS A 167 24.27 -0.93 -5.65
N PHE A 168 23.06 -0.40 -5.46
CA PHE A 168 22.87 1.03 -5.26
C PHE A 168 23.67 1.54 -4.05
N MET A 169 23.68 0.78 -2.94
CA MET A 169 24.41 1.17 -1.73
C MET A 169 25.92 1.24 -1.97
N GLU A 170 26.48 0.28 -2.69
CA GLU A 170 27.90 0.28 -3.07
C GLU A 170 28.23 1.41 -4.06
N ASP A 171 27.41 1.62 -5.09
CA ASP A 171 27.59 2.72 -6.05
C ASP A 171 27.52 4.09 -5.35
N PHE A 172 26.63 4.23 -4.36
CA PHE A 172 26.54 5.42 -3.51
C PHE A 172 27.79 5.59 -2.64
N LYS A 173 28.22 4.52 -1.94
CA LYS A 173 29.44 4.53 -1.10
C LYS A 173 30.65 4.95 -1.92
N MET A 174 30.87 4.34 -3.08
CA MET A 174 32.02 4.62 -3.96
C MET A 174 32.01 6.06 -4.50
N ALA A 175 30.84 6.61 -4.85
CA ALA A 175 30.73 8.00 -5.28
C ALA A 175 31.14 8.98 -4.16
N PHE A 176 30.73 8.73 -2.92
CA PHE A 176 31.07 9.61 -1.80
C PHE A 176 32.52 9.46 -1.32
N ILE A 177 33.10 8.26 -1.44
CA ILE A 177 34.56 8.06 -1.26
C ILE A 177 35.32 8.91 -2.28
N LYS A 178 34.91 8.90 -3.55
CA LYS A 178 35.52 9.70 -4.62
C LYS A 178 35.41 11.21 -4.34
N ASP A 179 34.29 11.64 -3.76
CA ASP A 179 34.04 13.02 -3.34
C ASP A 179 34.73 13.37 -1.99
N LYS A 180 35.57 12.48 -1.46
CA LYS A 180 36.39 12.66 -0.24
C LYS A 180 35.57 12.84 1.05
N TYR A 181 34.37 12.27 1.13
CA TYR A 181 33.64 12.19 2.40
C TYR A 181 34.33 11.20 3.34
N SER A 182 34.29 11.48 4.65
CA SER A 182 34.79 10.53 5.66
C SER A 182 33.87 9.32 5.81
N ASP A 183 34.43 8.16 6.16
CA ASP A 183 33.68 6.91 6.33
C ASP A 183 32.53 7.04 7.33
N SER A 184 32.73 7.81 8.42
CA SER A 184 31.68 8.13 9.38
C SER A 184 30.51 8.89 8.76
N THR A 185 30.79 9.81 7.84
CA THR A 185 29.76 10.59 7.15
C THR A 185 29.00 9.71 6.16
N ILE A 186 29.72 8.87 5.42
CA ILE A 186 29.13 7.91 4.48
C ILE A 186 28.22 6.93 5.24
N ALA A 187 28.69 6.35 6.34
CA ALA A 187 27.90 5.46 7.19
C ALA A 187 26.61 6.13 7.68
N LYS A 188 26.66 7.42 8.08
CA LYS A 188 25.47 8.19 8.47
C LYS A 188 24.46 8.35 7.33
N TYR A 189 24.90 8.50 6.08
CA TYR A 189 23.99 8.53 4.92
C TYR A 189 23.40 7.15 4.61
N LEU A 190 24.20 6.09 4.64
CA LEU A 190 23.73 4.72 4.43
C LEU A 190 22.70 4.31 5.50
N ILE A 191 22.92 4.71 6.77
CA ILE A 191 21.96 4.50 7.87
C ILE A 191 20.64 5.23 7.60
N PHE A 192 20.70 6.44 7.06
CA PHE A 192 19.51 7.21 6.71
C PHE A 192 18.71 6.54 5.58
N ILE A 193 19.40 6.07 4.53
CA ILE A 193 18.77 5.31 3.43
C ILE A 193 18.09 4.05 3.98
N LYS A 194 18.80 3.27 4.81
CA LYS A 194 18.27 2.05 5.43
C LYS A 194 17.08 2.33 6.35
N SER A 195 17.15 3.37 7.17
CA SER A 195 16.05 3.80 8.04
C SER A 195 14.82 4.21 7.25
N THR A 196 15.01 4.95 6.15
CA THR A 196 13.93 5.38 5.25
C THR A 196 13.21 4.18 4.64
N LEU A 197 13.93 3.22 4.08
CA LEU A 197 13.31 2.04 3.46
C LEU A 197 12.67 1.10 4.50
N THR A 198 13.28 0.98 5.68
CA THR A 198 12.69 0.19 6.78
C THR A 198 11.37 0.81 7.23
N PHE A 199 11.33 2.14 7.41
CA PHE A 199 10.10 2.86 7.70
C PHE A 199 9.06 2.69 6.60
N SER A 200 9.48 2.83 5.34
CA SER A 200 8.61 2.72 4.18
C SER A 200 7.98 1.33 4.06
N ARG A 201 8.73 0.26 4.39
CA ARG A 201 8.17 -1.10 4.47
C ARG A 201 7.14 -1.20 5.59
N LYS A 202 7.44 -0.67 6.78
CA LYS A 202 6.51 -0.70 7.94
C LYS A 202 5.20 0.06 7.67
N ARG A 203 5.25 1.10 6.84
CA ARG A 203 4.08 1.88 6.38
C ARG A 203 3.46 1.34 5.09
N GLU A 204 3.89 0.18 4.62
CA GLU A 204 3.42 -0.48 3.39
C GLU A 204 3.59 0.35 2.11
N LEU A 205 4.46 1.37 2.11
CA LEU A 205 4.83 2.17 0.93
C LEU A 205 5.64 1.35 -0.07
N ILE A 206 6.42 0.39 0.43
CA ILE A 206 7.16 -0.61 -0.37
C ILE A 206 6.87 -2.01 0.16
N ARG A 207 6.94 -3.03 -0.70
CA ARG A 207 6.60 -4.42 -0.32
C ARG A 207 7.69 -5.10 0.50
N PHE A 208 8.94 -4.83 0.16
CA PHE A 208 10.10 -5.43 0.80
C PHE A 208 11.24 -4.41 0.84
N THR A 209 12.23 -4.68 1.69
CA THR A 209 13.44 -3.86 1.81
C THR A 209 14.60 -4.66 1.21
N PRO A 210 15.10 -4.33 0.01
CA PRO A 210 16.16 -5.10 -0.64
C PRO A 210 17.49 -5.09 0.13
N ILE A 211 17.65 -4.17 1.09
CA ILE A 211 18.87 -3.94 1.88
C ILE A 211 18.71 -4.30 3.36
N GLU A 212 17.77 -5.18 3.71
CA GLU A 212 17.56 -5.59 5.10
C GLU A 212 18.84 -6.24 5.69
N SER A 213 19.48 -7.12 4.91
CA SER A 213 20.75 -7.80 5.24
C SER A 213 21.99 -6.93 5.08
N TYR A 214 21.90 -5.78 4.40
CA TYR A 214 23.07 -4.95 4.10
C TYR A 214 23.74 -4.47 5.40
N ARG A 215 25.03 -4.80 5.56
CA ARG A 215 25.83 -4.42 6.72
C ARG A 215 26.54 -3.10 6.44
N ILE A 216 26.33 -2.13 7.32
CA ILE A 216 27.03 -0.86 7.29
C ILE A 216 28.16 -0.97 8.31
N GLU A 217 29.40 -0.97 7.82
CA GLU A 217 30.58 -0.94 8.67
C GLU A 217 30.55 0.34 9.51
N GLN A 218 30.66 0.19 10.83
CA GLN A 218 30.87 1.34 11.68
C GLN A 218 32.37 1.67 11.64
N PRO A 219 32.73 2.94 11.39
CA PRO A 219 34.12 3.35 11.50
C PRO A 219 34.60 3.09 12.92
N GLU A 220 35.87 2.69 13.08
CA GLU A 220 36.51 2.57 14.38
C GLU A 220 36.31 3.87 15.16
N GLN A 221 35.70 3.77 16.35
CA GLN A 221 35.68 4.89 17.27
C GLN A 221 37.11 5.04 17.78
N ASN A 222 37.84 6.03 17.24
CA ASN A 222 39.05 6.48 17.90
C ASN A 222 38.65 7.04 19.26
N ASP A 223 39.15 6.43 20.33
CA ASP A 223 38.96 6.94 21.68
C ASP A 223 39.36 8.42 21.72
N PRO A 224 38.54 9.29 22.34
CA PRO A 224 38.91 10.69 22.49
C PRO A 224 40.26 10.77 23.19
N ILE A 225 41.24 11.37 22.51
CA ILE A 225 42.54 11.66 23.11
C ILE A 225 42.29 12.76 24.14
N TYR A 226 42.24 12.38 25.42
CA TYR A 226 42.17 13.33 26.51
C TYR A 226 43.51 14.06 26.61
N PRO A 227 43.53 15.40 26.76
CA PRO A 227 44.75 16.10 27.12
C PRO A 227 45.27 15.52 28.44
N THR A 228 46.50 15.04 28.46
CA THR A 228 47.22 14.76 29.71
C THR A 228 47.54 16.09 30.40
N GLU A 229 47.19 16.20 31.68
CA GLU A 229 47.54 17.33 32.56
C GLU A 229 49.05 17.62 32.59
#